data_AF-A0AAV4ZXR6-F1
#
_entry.id   AF-A0AAV4ZXR6-F1
#
_cell.length_a   1.000
_cell.length_b   1.000
_cell.length_c   1.000
_cell.angle_alpha   90.00
_cell.angle_beta   90.00
_cell.angle_gamma   90.00
#
_symmetry.space_group_name_H-M   'P 1'
#
loop_
_entity.id
_entity.type
_entity.pdbx_description
1 polymer ?
#
loop_
_entity_poly.entity_id
_entity_poly.type
_entity_poly.pdbx_seq_one_letter_code
_entity_poly.pdbx_strand_id
1 'polypeptide(L)'
;MSIESNPEDYYDQQTAADLLLFRNENGVKALRLEAPGIAKEFSDNVYIGKDPPGSLYYNDVADFSRGGNHRYIVSKYTNNRGKVFIIVKFSSDSKSNYALRNALQTSQMDGYSHSGSWGELLNSNTPATLTKSSNSNNLMLTLDRVQRVANWTDSAQNFRGYSINIKGSANFKDIRTLPKGVWARCNHDRAVFYESDYLSKDLIAWFLPLLTEPDIPGPSDRDTVFSGVSWRST
;
A
#
# COMPACT_ATOMS: atom_id res chain seq x y z
N MET A 1 1.56 -1.82 33.11
CA MET A 1 1.13 -0.60 32.38
C MET A 1 0.11 -1.05 31.35
N SER A 2 -1.03 -0.38 31.27
CA SER A 2 -2.39 -0.88 31.00
C SER A 2 -2.55 -1.91 29.87
N ILE A 3 -3.17 -3.03 30.25
CA ILE A 3 -3.90 -3.94 29.35
C ILE A 3 -5.00 -3.09 28.72
N GLU A 4 -4.81 -2.67 27.47
CA GLU A 4 -5.92 -2.05 26.74
C GLU A 4 -6.82 -3.14 26.19
N SER A 5 -8.11 -2.82 26.21
CA SER A 5 -9.23 -3.72 26.07
C SER A 5 -9.34 -4.28 24.64
N ASN A 6 -9.86 -5.50 24.52
CA ASN A 6 -9.90 -6.21 23.25
C ASN A 6 -10.86 -5.45 22.32
N PRO A 7 -10.52 -5.13 21.06
CA PRO A 7 -11.45 -4.46 20.14
C PRO A 7 -12.80 -5.19 20.04
N GLU A 8 -12.80 -6.51 20.19
CA GLU A 8 -13.99 -7.37 20.23
C GLU A 8 -14.98 -7.00 21.35
N ASP A 9 -14.54 -6.28 22.39
CA ASP A 9 -15.40 -5.85 23.49
C ASP A 9 -16.21 -4.57 23.16
N TYR A 10 -15.89 -3.88 22.06
CA TYR A 10 -16.48 -2.57 21.70
C TYR A 10 -17.07 -2.50 20.29
N TYR A 11 -16.79 -3.52 19.48
CA TYR A 11 -17.16 -3.53 18.06
C TYR A 11 -17.95 -4.79 17.72
N ASP A 12 -19.08 -4.59 17.05
CA ASP A 12 -20.00 -5.67 16.67
C ASP A 12 -19.57 -6.39 15.38
N GLN A 13 -18.71 -5.76 14.57
CA GLN A 13 -18.28 -6.29 13.28
C GLN A 13 -16.76 -6.37 13.16
N GLN A 14 -16.30 -7.34 12.36
CA GLN A 14 -14.90 -7.56 12.03
C GLN A 14 -14.75 -7.98 10.56
N THR A 15 -13.76 -7.44 9.87
CA THR A 15 -13.32 -7.91 8.55
C THR A 15 -11.81 -8.07 8.50
N ALA A 16 -11.33 -8.96 7.63
CA ALA A 16 -9.94 -8.95 7.23
C ALA A 16 -9.59 -7.60 6.58
N ALA A 17 -8.42 -7.08 6.90
CA ALA A 17 -7.90 -5.85 6.34
C ALA A 17 -6.36 -5.90 6.31
N ASP A 18 -5.77 -5.28 5.31
CA ASP A 18 -4.32 -5.17 5.16
C ASP A 18 -3.89 -3.76 5.53
N LEU A 19 -2.83 -3.64 6.36
CA LEU A 19 -2.35 -2.36 6.88
C LEU A 19 -0.90 -2.14 6.50
N LEU A 20 -0.66 -1.08 5.76
CA LEU A 20 0.66 -0.52 5.52
C LEU A 20 0.91 0.64 6.49
N LEU A 21 1.94 0.49 7.31
CA LEU A 21 2.54 1.55 8.11
C LEU A 21 3.86 1.94 7.49
N PHE A 22 3.89 3.10 6.83
CA PHE A 22 5.05 3.54 6.06
C PHE A 22 5.87 4.57 6.81
N ARG A 23 7.18 4.48 6.66
CA ARG A 23 8.12 5.55 7.01
C ARG A 23 9.27 5.59 6.02
N ASN A 24 9.65 6.77 5.53
CA ASN A 24 10.86 6.94 4.72
C ASN A 24 12.07 7.42 5.54
N GLU A 25 13.24 7.48 4.89
CA GLU A 25 14.51 7.92 5.49
C GLU A 25 14.44 9.34 6.06
N ASN A 26 13.62 10.21 5.44
CA ASN A 26 13.38 11.59 5.87
C ASN A 26 12.40 11.69 7.05
N GLY A 27 11.93 10.56 7.58
CA GLY A 27 10.98 10.52 8.69
C GLY A 27 9.54 10.87 8.33
N VAL A 28 9.22 10.97 7.03
CA VAL A 28 7.82 11.04 6.57
C VAL A 28 7.15 9.74 6.94
N LYS A 29 5.99 9.83 7.57
CA LYS A 29 5.16 8.71 8.01
C LYS A 29 3.83 8.76 7.30
N ALA A 30 3.24 7.60 7.07
CA ALA A 30 1.96 7.50 6.41
C ALA A 30 1.30 6.15 6.71
N LEU A 31 0.00 6.06 6.44
CA LEU A 31 -0.83 4.89 6.68
C LEU A 31 -1.77 4.63 5.50
N ARG A 32 -1.79 3.38 5.06
CA ARG A 32 -2.84 2.86 4.18
C ARG A 32 -3.45 1.62 4.80
N LEU A 33 -4.77 1.49 4.64
CA LEU A 33 -5.53 0.33 5.06
C LEU A 33 -6.50 -0.05 3.94
N GLU A 34 -6.44 -1.30 3.50
CA GLU A 34 -7.39 -1.88 2.56
C GLU A 34 -8.30 -2.88 3.29
N ALA A 35 -9.62 -2.76 3.16
CA ALA A 35 -10.60 -3.66 3.76
C ALA A 35 -11.52 -4.25 2.66
N PRO A 36 -11.05 -5.29 1.94
CA PRO A 36 -11.77 -5.83 0.78
C PRO A 36 -13.16 -6.34 1.10
N GLY A 37 -13.37 -6.91 2.30
CA GLY A 37 -14.66 -7.47 2.72
C GLY A 37 -15.80 -6.45 2.80
N ILE A 38 -15.49 -5.16 2.89
CA ILE A 38 -16.45 -4.05 2.89
C ILE A 38 -16.20 -3.05 1.76
N ALA A 39 -15.32 -3.38 0.82
CA ALA A 39 -14.91 -2.53 -0.31
C ALA A 39 -14.44 -1.11 0.10
N LYS A 40 -13.69 -0.99 1.21
CA LYS A 40 -13.19 0.30 1.70
C LYS A 40 -11.67 0.39 1.70
N GLU A 41 -11.15 1.59 1.44
CA GLU A 41 -9.74 1.95 1.60
C GLU A 41 -9.64 3.21 2.47
N PHE A 42 -8.71 3.21 3.43
CA PHE A 42 -8.23 4.43 4.06
C PHE A 42 -6.82 4.73 3.56
N SER A 43 -6.56 5.98 3.21
CA SER A 43 -5.21 6.42 2.90
C SER A 43 -5.00 7.85 3.41
N ASP A 44 -3.83 8.11 3.97
CA ASP A 44 -3.29 9.46 4.13
C ASP A 44 -2.26 9.81 3.04
N ASN A 45 -2.35 9.09 1.91
CA ASN A 45 -1.55 9.19 0.69
C ASN A 45 -0.26 8.37 0.66
N VAL A 46 -0.30 7.13 1.17
CA VAL A 46 0.77 6.16 0.93
C VAL A 46 0.28 4.94 0.18
N TYR A 47 1.11 4.46 -0.74
CA TYR A 47 0.80 3.30 -1.58
C TYR A 47 2.02 2.39 -1.81
N ILE A 48 3.13 2.61 -1.08
CA ILE A 48 4.34 1.79 -1.19
C ILE A 48 4.71 1.08 0.12
N GLY A 49 5.13 -0.19 -0.04
CA GLY A 49 5.49 -1.09 1.05
C GLY A 49 4.42 -2.15 1.25
N LYS A 50 4.80 -3.30 1.77
CA LYS A 50 3.89 -4.41 2.06
C LYS A 50 2.77 -3.96 2.99
N ASP A 51 1.54 -4.39 2.70
CA ASP A 51 0.38 -4.26 3.59
C ASP A 51 0.22 -5.57 4.35
N PRO A 52 0.81 -5.69 5.54
CA PRO A 52 0.67 -6.88 6.33
C PRO A 52 -0.76 -7.09 6.82
N PRO A 53 -1.17 -8.36 6.98
CA PRO A 53 -2.52 -8.70 7.33
C PRO A 53 -2.86 -8.26 8.75
N GLY A 54 -4.10 -7.83 8.93
CA GLY A 54 -4.69 -7.43 10.18
C GLY A 54 -6.20 -7.67 10.19
N SER A 55 -6.87 -7.07 11.17
CA SER A 55 -8.32 -7.11 11.28
C SER A 55 -8.86 -5.72 11.59
N LEU A 56 -9.84 -5.28 10.81
CA LEU A 56 -10.58 -4.05 11.03
C LEU A 56 -11.86 -4.38 11.82
N TYR A 57 -12.02 -3.72 12.95
CA TYR A 57 -13.18 -3.84 13.84
C TYR A 57 -14.01 -2.57 13.79
N TYR A 58 -15.33 -2.67 13.62
CA TYR A 58 -16.22 -1.52 13.42
C TYR A 58 -17.67 -1.85 13.84
N ASN A 59 -18.53 -0.84 13.97
CA ASN A 59 -19.94 -1.03 14.33
C ASN A 59 -20.90 -0.90 13.14
N ASP A 60 -20.62 0.03 12.22
CA ASP A 60 -21.45 0.28 11.04
C ASP A 60 -20.55 0.64 9.85
N VAL A 61 -20.75 -0.02 8.71
CA VAL A 61 -20.02 0.27 7.46
C VAL A 61 -20.31 1.70 6.95
N ALA A 62 -21.45 2.28 7.31
CA ALA A 62 -21.80 3.65 6.96
C ALA A 62 -20.85 4.67 7.60
N ASP A 63 -20.13 4.33 8.68
CA ASP A 63 -19.15 5.21 9.32
C ASP A 63 -17.95 5.54 8.42
N PHE A 64 -17.65 4.67 7.44
CA PHE A 64 -16.60 4.89 6.44
C PHE A 64 -17.07 5.75 5.26
N SER A 65 -18.40 5.86 5.06
CA SER A 65 -18.99 6.63 3.96
C SER A 65 -19.25 8.09 4.33
N ARG A 66 -19.03 8.46 5.60
CA ARG A 66 -19.06 9.84 6.07
C ARG A 66 -17.82 10.53 5.53
N GLY A 67 -17.93 11.11 4.33
CA GLY A 67 -16.86 11.89 3.72
C GLY A 67 -16.28 12.91 4.70
N GLY A 68 -14.99 13.20 4.56
CA GLY A 68 -14.27 14.09 5.48
C GLY A 68 -12.91 13.53 5.87
N ASN A 69 -12.17 14.33 6.63
CA ASN A 69 -10.85 13.98 7.11
C ASN A 69 -11.00 13.21 8.43
N HIS A 70 -10.65 11.92 8.44
CA HIS A 70 -10.67 11.08 9.64
C HIS A 70 -9.30 11.12 10.28
N ARG A 71 -9.24 11.51 11.54
CA ARG A 71 -8.01 11.47 12.32
C ARG A 71 -7.76 10.03 12.76
N TYR A 72 -6.52 9.60 12.71
CA TYR A 72 -6.09 8.33 13.28
C TYR A 72 -4.97 8.54 14.30
N ILE A 73 -4.82 7.57 15.19
CA ILE A 73 -3.66 7.43 16.08
C ILE A 73 -3.18 5.98 16.04
N VAL A 74 -1.87 5.82 15.90
CA VAL A 74 -1.19 4.53 15.95
C VAL A 74 -0.67 4.33 17.37
N SER A 75 -0.96 3.18 17.95
CA SER A 75 -0.53 2.85 19.30
C SER A 75 0.02 1.43 19.35
N LYS A 76 1.17 1.27 20.00
CA LYS A 76 1.86 0.00 20.18
C LYS A 76 1.47 -0.63 21.50
N TYR A 77 1.14 -1.92 21.45
CA TYR A 77 0.79 -2.71 22.62
C TYR A 77 1.65 -3.96 22.69
N THR A 78 1.84 -4.45 23.91
CA THR A 78 2.51 -5.72 24.16
C THR A 78 1.59 -6.54 25.06
N ASN A 79 1.19 -7.72 24.61
CA ASN A 79 0.34 -8.58 25.43
C ASN A 79 1.13 -9.24 26.56
N ASN A 80 0.42 -9.92 27.48
CA ASN A 80 1.01 -10.63 28.62
C ASN A 80 1.98 -11.77 28.23
N ARG A 81 2.05 -12.14 26.94
CA ARG A 81 2.98 -13.14 26.39
C ARG A 81 4.17 -12.49 25.66
N GLY A 82 4.36 -11.17 25.78
CA GLY A 82 5.43 -10.44 25.11
C GLY A 82 5.24 -10.21 23.61
N LYS A 83 4.09 -10.61 23.02
CA LYS A 83 3.80 -10.35 21.61
C LYS A 83 3.39 -8.89 21.44
N VAL A 84 4.06 -8.20 20.51
CA VAL A 84 3.73 -6.84 20.13
C VAL A 84 2.63 -6.85 19.08
N PHE A 85 1.71 -5.91 19.17
CA PHE A 85 0.75 -5.60 18.14
C PHE A 85 0.51 -4.09 18.08
N ILE A 86 0.05 -3.62 16.94
CA ILE A 86 -0.36 -2.23 16.74
C ILE A 86 -1.89 -2.17 16.75
N ILE A 87 -2.44 -1.18 17.45
CA ILE A 87 -3.81 -0.73 17.25
C ILE A 87 -3.79 0.63 16.56
N VAL A 88 -4.51 0.74 15.44
CA VAL A 88 -4.82 2.04 14.82
C VAL A 88 -6.25 2.39 15.19
N LYS A 89 -6.44 3.48 15.95
CA LYS A 89 -7.77 3.99 16.28
C LYS A 89 -8.09 5.16 15.39
N PHE A 90 -9.30 5.18 14.87
CA PHE A 90 -9.77 6.27 14.04
C PHE A 90 -10.93 7.00 14.71
N SER A 91 -10.91 8.31 14.58
CA SER A 91 -11.91 9.22 15.11
C SER A 91 -12.36 10.17 14.01
N SER A 92 -13.67 10.26 13.85
CA SER A 92 -14.31 11.41 13.19
C SER A 92 -14.66 12.46 14.25
N ASP A 93 -15.01 13.67 13.84
CA ASP A 93 -15.48 14.75 14.73
C ASP A 93 -16.73 14.38 15.56
N SER A 94 -17.35 13.22 15.30
CA SER A 94 -18.64 12.82 15.91
C SER A 94 -18.66 11.48 16.64
N LYS A 95 -17.57 10.67 16.63
CA LYS A 95 -17.34 9.45 17.45
C LYS A 95 -16.09 8.68 16.95
N SER A 96 -15.45 7.93 17.85
CA SER A 96 -14.37 6.97 17.56
C SER A 96 -14.98 5.61 17.24
N ASN A 97 -14.82 5.09 16.01
CA ASN A 97 -15.69 4.01 15.54
C ASN A 97 -15.01 2.76 14.97
N TYR A 98 -13.67 2.68 14.96
CA TYR A 98 -13.01 1.46 14.53
C TYR A 98 -11.56 1.35 14.99
N ALA A 99 -11.11 0.11 15.13
CA ALA A 99 -9.75 -0.25 15.51
C ALA A 99 -9.19 -1.27 14.53
N LEU A 100 -7.90 -1.17 14.21
CA LEU A 100 -7.23 -2.23 13.46
C LEU A 100 -6.08 -2.83 14.26
N ARG A 101 -6.05 -4.17 14.35
CA ARG A 101 -4.98 -4.93 15.01
C ARG A 101 -4.04 -5.57 13.99
N ASN A 102 -2.74 -5.30 14.11
CA ASN A 102 -1.68 -5.92 13.30
C ASN A 102 -0.55 -6.47 14.20
N ALA A 103 0.00 -7.65 13.91
CA ALA A 103 1.01 -8.31 14.74
C ALA A 103 2.46 -7.82 14.55
N LEU A 104 2.67 -6.79 13.72
CA LEU A 104 4.02 -6.28 13.43
C LEU A 104 4.56 -5.31 14.47
N GLN A 105 5.88 -5.37 14.65
CA GLN A 105 6.63 -4.34 15.35
C GLN A 105 6.95 -3.20 14.39
N THR A 106 6.18 -2.11 14.44
CA THR A 106 6.60 -0.83 13.87
C THR A 106 6.90 0.13 15.02
N SER A 107 8.03 -0.06 15.70
CA SER A 107 8.44 0.77 16.85
C SER A 107 8.50 2.27 16.53
N GLN A 108 8.53 2.63 15.25
CA GLN A 108 8.72 3.99 14.76
C GLN A 108 7.41 4.74 14.47
N MET A 109 6.25 4.06 14.54
CA MET A 109 4.93 4.66 14.32
C MET A 109 4.13 4.86 15.61
N ASP A 110 4.64 4.39 16.76
CA ASP A 110 3.94 4.52 18.04
C ASP A 110 3.70 6.00 18.41
N GLY A 111 2.47 6.31 18.81
CA GLY A 111 2.01 7.66 19.09
C GLY A 111 1.82 8.56 17.86
N TYR A 112 2.10 8.07 16.64
CA TYR A 112 1.89 8.87 15.44
C TYR A 112 0.39 9.10 15.21
N SER A 113 0.03 10.33 14.88
CA SER A 113 -1.34 10.71 14.60
C SER A 113 -1.38 11.68 13.43
N HIS A 114 -2.24 11.39 12.47
CA HIS A 114 -2.46 12.21 11.28
C HIS A 114 -3.92 12.09 10.86
N SER A 115 -4.28 12.73 9.77
CA SER A 115 -5.60 12.58 9.15
C SER A 115 -5.48 12.04 7.73
N GLY A 116 -6.49 11.32 7.30
CA GLY A 116 -6.64 10.81 5.95
C GLY A 116 -8.11 10.66 5.62
N SER A 117 -8.42 9.97 4.53
CA SER A 117 -9.80 9.80 4.08
C SER A 117 -10.11 8.35 3.78
N TRP A 118 -11.33 7.96 4.12
CA TRP A 118 -11.93 6.75 3.59
C TRP A 118 -12.46 7.00 2.18
N GLY A 119 -12.28 6.01 1.32
CA GLY A 119 -12.85 5.94 -0.01
C GLY A 119 -13.31 4.52 -0.33
N GLU A 120 -13.93 4.38 -1.50
CA GLU A 120 -14.20 3.06 -2.08
C GLU A 120 -12.88 2.42 -2.50
N LEU A 121 -12.72 1.13 -2.20
CA LEU A 121 -11.61 0.32 -2.70
C LEU A 121 -11.83 0.04 -4.19
N LEU A 122 -11.42 0.99 -5.02
CA LEU A 122 -11.51 0.89 -6.48
C LEU A 122 -10.25 0.24 -7.04
N ASN A 123 -10.23 -1.09 -7.03
CA ASN A 123 -9.11 -1.89 -7.51
C ASN A 123 -9.53 -2.64 -8.77
N SER A 124 -9.53 -1.96 -9.93
CA SER A 124 -9.54 -2.70 -11.19
C SER A 124 -8.25 -3.51 -11.23
N ASN A 125 -8.36 -4.84 -11.30
CA ASN A 125 -7.19 -5.72 -11.36
C ASN A 125 -7.06 -6.36 -12.75
N THR A 126 -5.82 -6.63 -13.13
CA THR A 126 -5.51 -7.48 -14.28
C THR A 126 -4.26 -8.31 -14.00
N PRO A 127 -4.18 -9.54 -14.52
CA PRO A 127 -2.91 -10.23 -14.65
C PRO A 127 -1.89 -9.31 -15.33
N ALA A 128 -0.67 -9.35 -14.81
CA ALA A 128 0.43 -8.56 -15.33
C ALA A 128 1.76 -9.29 -15.19
N THR A 129 2.72 -8.93 -16.04
CA THR A 129 4.08 -9.48 -16.00
C THR A 129 5.10 -8.35 -16.00
N LEU A 130 5.97 -8.33 -14.98
CA LEU A 130 7.13 -7.45 -14.89
C LEU A 130 8.34 -8.15 -15.51
N THR A 131 8.96 -7.50 -16.49
CA THR A 131 10.10 -8.06 -17.22
C THR A 131 11.27 -7.09 -17.31
N LYS A 132 12.48 -7.65 -17.31
CA LYS A 132 13.74 -6.96 -17.58
C LYS A 132 14.75 -7.99 -18.08
N SER A 133 15.43 -7.73 -19.19
CA SER A 133 16.54 -8.59 -19.63
C SER A 133 17.83 -8.24 -18.87
N SER A 134 18.71 -9.22 -18.65
CA SER A 134 20.00 -9.02 -17.95
C SER A 134 20.90 -7.96 -18.62
N ASN A 135 20.81 -7.85 -19.95
CA ASN A 135 21.60 -6.92 -20.78
C ASN A 135 20.87 -5.60 -21.09
N SER A 136 19.71 -5.35 -20.48
CA SER A 136 18.92 -4.14 -20.69
C SER A 136 18.72 -3.40 -19.37
N ASN A 137 18.64 -2.07 -19.44
CA ASN A 137 18.21 -1.24 -18.32
C ASN A 137 16.71 -0.92 -18.40
N ASN A 138 16.01 -1.38 -19.44
CA ASN A 138 14.58 -1.15 -19.60
C ASN A 138 13.78 -2.21 -18.80
N LEU A 139 12.94 -1.72 -17.90
CA LEU A 139 11.91 -2.50 -17.24
C LEU A 139 10.59 -2.31 -17.98
N MET A 140 9.81 -3.38 -18.04
CA MET A 140 8.54 -3.39 -18.74
C MET A 140 7.50 -4.14 -17.91
N LEU A 141 6.41 -3.46 -17.56
CA LEU A 141 5.24 -4.06 -16.94
C LEU A 141 4.13 -4.18 -18.00
N THR A 142 3.74 -5.40 -18.32
CA THR A 142 2.65 -5.69 -19.27
C THR A 142 1.37 -6.01 -18.50
N LEU A 143 0.27 -5.33 -18.83
CA LEU A 143 -1.08 -5.55 -18.26
C LEU A 143 -1.92 -6.32 -19.28
N ASP A 144 -2.02 -7.64 -19.09
CA ASP A 144 -2.40 -8.58 -20.15
C ASP A 144 -3.81 -8.36 -20.71
N ARG A 145 -4.81 -8.13 -19.85
CA ARG A 145 -6.21 -7.98 -20.29
C ARG A 145 -6.59 -6.56 -20.69
N VAL A 146 -5.76 -5.60 -20.30
CA VAL A 146 -6.00 -4.16 -20.45
C VAL A 146 -5.25 -3.61 -21.67
N GLN A 147 -4.37 -4.42 -22.28
CA GLN A 147 -3.59 -4.07 -23.46
C GLN A 147 -2.79 -2.78 -23.23
N ARG A 148 -2.10 -2.74 -22.08
CA ARG A 148 -1.28 -1.61 -21.65
C ARG A 148 0.09 -2.11 -21.22
N VAL A 149 1.11 -1.33 -21.55
CA VAL A 149 2.48 -1.58 -21.09
C VAL A 149 3.05 -0.29 -20.52
N ALA A 150 3.61 -0.38 -19.32
CA ALA A 150 4.50 0.64 -18.77
C ALA A 150 5.96 0.28 -19.08
N ASN A 151 6.74 1.24 -19.57
CA ASN A 151 8.18 1.11 -19.77
C ASN A 151 8.92 2.20 -18.99
N TRP A 152 10.02 1.84 -18.34
CA TRP A 152 10.91 2.79 -17.69
C TRP A 152 12.34 2.28 -17.67
N THR A 153 13.31 3.20 -17.53
CA THR A 153 14.74 2.88 -17.58
C THR A 153 15.37 3.00 -16.20
N ASP A 154 16.09 1.96 -15.78
CA ASP A 154 16.97 1.95 -14.62
C ASP A 154 18.33 2.57 -14.94
N SER A 155 18.35 3.89 -15.10
CA SER A 155 19.57 4.64 -15.45
C SER A 155 20.68 4.52 -14.40
N ALA A 156 20.31 4.31 -13.14
CA ALA A 156 21.25 4.14 -12.03
C ALA A 156 21.76 2.69 -11.89
N GLN A 157 21.29 1.77 -12.74
CA GLN A 157 21.75 0.37 -12.80
C GLN A 157 21.54 -0.40 -11.48
N ASN A 158 20.49 -0.08 -10.73
CA ASN A 158 20.10 -0.77 -9.50
C ASN A 158 19.83 -2.27 -9.74
N PHE A 159 19.37 -2.61 -10.94
CA PHE A 159 19.05 -3.96 -11.38
C PHE A 159 20.07 -4.51 -12.40
N ARG A 160 21.32 -4.04 -12.38
CA ARG A 160 22.37 -4.52 -13.30
C ARG A 160 22.56 -6.02 -13.20
N GLY A 161 22.60 -6.71 -14.35
CA GLY A 161 22.83 -8.16 -14.43
C GLY A 161 21.61 -9.02 -14.05
N TYR A 162 20.58 -8.44 -13.41
CA TYR A 162 19.35 -9.16 -13.11
C TYR A 162 18.48 -9.36 -14.35
N SER A 163 17.99 -10.59 -14.51
CA SER A 163 16.87 -10.92 -15.38
C SER A 163 15.59 -11.00 -14.54
N ILE A 164 14.57 -10.24 -14.91
CA ILE A 164 13.28 -10.19 -14.21
C ILE A 164 12.24 -10.76 -15.17
N ASN A 165 11.44 -11.70 -14.67
CA ASN A 165 10.24 -12.21 -15.33
C ASN A 165 9.29 -12.70 -14.24
N ILE A 166 8.51 -11.77 -13.69
CA ILE A 166 7.69 -11.98 -12.50
C ILE A 166 6.23 -11.78 -12.90
N LYS A 167 5.41 -12.80 -12.64
CA LYS A 167 3.96 -12.71 -12.83
C LYS A 167 3.31 -12.12 -11.58
N GLY A 168 2.22 -11.41 -11.78
CA GLY A 168 1.54 -10.72 -10.70
C GLY A 168 0.19 -10.18 -11.11
N SER A 169 -0.31 -9.29 -10.28
CA SER A 169 -1.53 -8.52 -10.55
C SER A 169 -1.20 -7.04 -10.53
N ALA A 170 -1.62 -6.33 -11.57
CA ALA A 170 -1.64 -4.88 -11.58
C ALA A 170 -3.02 -4.40 -11.14
N ASN A 171 -3.05 -3.49 -10.17
CA ASN A 171 -4.24 -2.82 -9.68
C ASN A 171 -4.17 -1.35 -10.08
N PHE A 172 -5.30 -0.78 -10.47
CA PHE A 172 -5.41 0.62 -10.86
C PHE A 172 -6.84 1.13 -10.63
N LYS A 173 -6.98 2.44 -10.42
CA LYS A 173 -8.30 3.07 -10.19
C LYS A 173 -9.10 3.19 -11.48
N ASP A 174 -8.45 3.65 -12.55
CA ASP A 174 -9.07 3.87 -13.86
C ASP A 174 -8.03 3.65 -14.97
N ILE A 175 -8.38 2.85 -15.98
CA ILE A 175 -7.50 2.61 -17.14
C ILE A 175 -7.10 3.92 -17.85
N ARG A 176 -7.98 4.94 -17.82
CA ARG A 176 -7.77 6.23 -18.47
C ARG A 176 -6.72 7.09 -17.76
N THR A 177 -6.42 6.80 -16.49
CA THR A 177 -5.39 7.53 -15.74
C THR A 177 -4.01 6.90 -15.88
N LEU A 178 -3.90 5.65 -16.37
CA LEU A 178 -2.62 4.98 -16.57
C LEU A 178 -1.58 5.86 -17.31
N PRO A 179 -1.92 6.54 -18.43
CA PRO A 179 -0.95 7.38 -19.14
C PRO A 179 -0.37 8.56 -18.35
N LYS A 180 -1.00 8.95 -17.23
CA LYS A 180 -0.50 10.02 -16.36
C LYS A 180 0.61 9.56 -15.42
N GLY A 181 0.77 8.24 -15.22
CA GLY A 181 1.77 7.69 -14.31
C GLY A 181 3.18 7.79 -14.89
N VAL A 182 3.83 8.94 -14.72
CA VAL A 182 5.17 9.23 -15.29
C VAL A 182 6.31 8.87 -14.35
N TRP A 183 6.00 8.38 -13.17
CA TRP A 183 6.97 7.90 -12.19
C TRP A 183 6.63 6.49 -11.71
N ALA A 184 7.67 5.74 -11.38
CA ALA A 184 7.55 4.42 -10.75
C ALA A 184 8.44 4.34 -9.52
N ARG A 185 7.98 3.68 -8.47
CA ARG A 185 8.78 3.29 -7.32
C ARG A 185 8.70 1.79 -7.14
N CYS A 186 9.85 1.13 -7.20
CA CYS A 186 9.94 -0.32 -7.04
C CYS A 186 10.67 -0.64 -5.74
N ASN A 187 10.11 -1.54 -4.96
CA ASN A 187 10.78 -2.20 -3.84
C ASN A 187 10.72 -3.72 -4.07
N HIS A 188 11.11 -4.53 -3.08
CA HIS A 188 11.06 -5.99 -3.22
C HIS A 188 9.64 -6.54 -3.35
N ASP A 189 8.63 -5.87 -2.77
CA ASP A 189 7.27 -6.39 -2.71
C ASP A 189 6.34 -5.91 -3.83
N ARG A 190 6.62 -4.76 -4.46
CA ARG A 190 5.74 -4.14 -5.45
C ARG A 190 6.44 -3.10 -6.32
N ALA A 191 5.78 -2.78 -7.44
CA ALA A 191 6.05 -1.56 -8.20
C ALA A 191 4.83 -0.64 -8.15
N VAL A 192 5.01 0.62 -7.79
CA VAL A 192 3.95 1.62 -7.64
C VAL A 192 4.15 2.72 -8.67
N PHE A 193 3.08 3.18 -9.31
CA PHE A 193 3.09 4.19 -10.35
C PHE A 193 2.28 5.40 -9.94
N TYR A 194 2.82 6.59 -10.18
CA TYR A 194 2.21 7.85 -9.75
C TYR A 194 2.44 8.97 -10.75
N GLU A 195 1.55 9.98 -10.72
CA GLU A 195 1.67 11.18 -11.55
C GLU A 195 2.80 12.10 -11.07
N SER A 196 3.04 12.17 -9.75
CA SER A 196 4.06 13.04 -9.14
C SER A 196 4.78 12.36 -7.97
N ASP A 197 6.11 12.45 -7.95
CA ASP A 197 6.97 11.84 -6.91
C ASP A 197 6.91 12.54 -5.55
N TYR A 198 6.42 13.77 -5.50
CA TYR A 198 6.68 14.61 -4.33
C TYR A 198 5.94 14.19 -3.06
N LEU A 199 4.85 13.41 -3.15
CA LEU A 199 4.10 12.95 -1.97
C LEU A 199 3.37 11.60 -2.16
N SER A 200 3.56 10.88 -3.27
CA SER A 200 2.79 9.64 -3.59
C SER A 200 1.27 9.82 -3.52
N LYS A 201 0.76 11.05 -3.69
CA LYS A 201 -0.66 11.41 -3.57
C LYS A 201 -1.49 10.94 -4.77
N ASP A 202 -0.87 10.92 -5.93
CA ASP A 202 -1.55 10.66 -7.19
C ASP A 202 -1.23 9.24 -7.67
N LEU A 203 -1.63 8.25 -6.88
CA LEU A 203 -1.51 6.85 -7.26
C LEU A 203 -2.28 6.58 -8.55
N ILE A 204 -1.57 6.02 -9.53
CA ILE A 204 -2.11 5.61 -10.82
C ILE A 204 -2.35 4.10 -10.85
N ALA A 205 -1.34 3.33 -10.47
CA ALA A 205 -1.38 1.88 -10.47
C ALA A 205 -0.35 1.29 -9.51
N TRP A 206 -0.48 0.01 -9.18
CA TRP A 206 0.58 -0.76 -8.55
C TRP A 206 0.55 -2.21 -9.01
N PHE A 207 1.71 -2.85 -9.00
CA PHE A 207 1.91 -4.24 -9.35
C PHE A 207 2.40 -5.03 -8.13
N LEU A 208 1.74 -6.15 -7.86
CA LEU A 208 2.13 -7.11 -6.83
C LEU A 208 2.49 -8.45 -7.47
N PRO A 209 3.69 -9.03 -7.20
CA PRO A 209 3.99 -10.40 -7.56
C PRO A 209 2.95 -11.38 -6.99
N LEU A 210 2.74 -12.50 -7.68
CA LEU A 210 1.98 -13.62 -7.09
C LEU A 210 2.76 -14.19 -5.90
N LEU A 211 2.06 -14.74 -4.91
CA LEU A 211 2.69 -15.38 -3.73
C LEU A 211 3.64 -16.54 -4.08
N THR A 212 3.49 -17.14 -5.26
CA THR A 212 4.35 -18.22 -5.77
C THR A 212 5.56 -17.73 -6.55
N GLU A 213 5.62 -16.44 -6.85
CA GLU A 213 6.69 -15.81 -7.61
C GLU A 213 7.72 -15.20 -6.65
N PRO A 214 8.98 -15.06 -7.07
CA PRO A 214 9.97 -14.35 -6.27
C PRO A 214 9.58 -12.86 -6.15
N ASP A 215 10.03 -12.25 -5.05
CA ASP A 215 10.03 -10.81 -4.86
C ASP A 215 10.82 -10.11 -6.01
N ILE A 216 10.51 -8.85 -6.26
CA ILE A 216 11.20 -8.05 -7.28
C ILE A 216 12.66 -7.86 -6.84
N PRO A 217 13.67 -8.34 -7.59
CA PRO A 217 15.07 -8.23 -7.16
C PRO A 217 15.51 -6.76 -7.22
N GLY A 218 16.39 -6.30 -6.31
CA GLY A 218 16.88 -4.90 -6.25
C GLY A 218 17.87 -4.64 -5.10
N PRO A 219 18.56 -3.49 -5.08
CA PRO A 219 19.50 -3.15 -4.01
C PRO A 219 18.75 -3.12 -2.67
N SER A 220 19.35 -3.73 -1.65
CA SER A 220 18.80 -4.00 -0.32
C SER A 220 17.96 -2.86 0.26
N ASP A 221 16.79 -3.22 0.79
CA ASP A 221 15.86 -2.49 1.65
C ASP A 221 15.40 -1.08 1.23
N ARG A 222 15.76 -0.60 0.04
CA ARG A 222 15.44 0.77 -0.39
C ARG A 222 14.52 0.78 -1.60
N ASP A 223 13.47 1.58 -1.47
CA ASP A 223 12.63 1.98 -2.59
C ASP A 223 13.49 2.64 -3.68
N THR A 224 13.45 2.11 -4.90
CA THR A 224 14.09 2.72 -6.05
C THR A 224 13.07 3.52 -6.84
N VAL A 225 13.34 4.81 -7.04
CA VAL A 225 12.47 5.74 -7.78
C VAL A 225 12.98 5.88 -9.22
N PHE A 226 12.04 5.85 -10.16
CA PHE A 226 12.26 6.03 -11.59
C PHE A 226 11.34 7.14 -12.11
N SER A 227 11.90 7.99 -12.96
CA SER A 227 11.15 8.98 -13.74
C SER A 227 11.07 8.56 -15.21
N GLY A 228 10.18 9.20 -15.97
CA GLY A 228 10.05 8.96 -17.40
C GLY A 228 9.35 7.63 -17.72
N VAL A 229 8.48 7.16 -16.83
CA VAL A 229 7.59 6.04 -17.15
C VAL A 229 6.71 6.44 -18.32
N SER A 230 6.64 5.56 -19.32
CA SER A 230 5.78 5.74 -20.48
C SER A 230 4.79 4.59 -20.58
N TRP A 231 3.51 4.93 -20.73
CA TRP A 231 2.45 3.96 -20.95
C TRP A 231 2.04 3.95 -22.42
N ARG A 232 1.93 2.75 -23.00
CA ARG A 232 1.47 2.56 -24.38
C ARG A 232 0.45 1.45 -24.47
N SER A 233 -0.40 1.51 -25.49
CA SER A 233 -1.20 0.37 -25.90
C SER A 233 -0.29 -0.73 -26.47
N THR A 234 -0.65 -1.99 -26.24
CA THR A 234 -0.05 -3.14 -26.92
C THR A 234 -0.76 -3.48 -28.20
#